data_AF-D3R2E6-F1
#
_entry.id   AF-D3R2E6-F1
#
_cell.length_a   1.000
_cell.length_b   1.000
_cell.length_c   1.000
_cell.angle_alpha   90.00
_cell.angle_beta   90.00
_cell.angle_gamma   90.00
#
_symmetry.space_group_name_H-M   'P 1'
#
loop_
_entity.id
_entity.type
_entity.pdbx_description
1 polymer ?
#
loop_
_entity_poly.entity_id
_entity_poly.type
_entity_poly.pdbx_seq_one_letter_code
_entity_poly.pdbx_strand_id
1 'polypeptide(L)'
;MFKLFEVYFDLIYLSLMFGMGLRTLLEKGKSRKLLAAMAILLAAGDACHLLPRVYAHLSPGGLAAYTYYLSYGQMITGLTMSVFYLLFLFYYQEKGGKITPMRRYIFFALFALRILFVLLPNNNWGGESPYYMALLRNAPFLLMGIALIVWMQQEQSLPTLRQSSLFIGGSFLFYALVVLFVPFIPIFGAFMMPKTVCYILLIFGLYKEETGNFSRYSFLKASLTCLELALILGVFYREFTKLFSYQSTNKLVLGHPHMLILGFVIFLLLYLLATIEKLDVKYIKKSYVVYILGLAYFIASILLRGIYQVAAHGHTVYADSIIAGFAGIGHLVLGVSLISICMAVLKSLRVNKSIRPY
;
A
#
# COMPACT_ATOMS: atom_id res chain seq x y z
N MET A 1 10.60 -1.05 -20.56
CA MET A 1 10.17 -2.20 -19.73
C MET A 1 10.36 -1.94 -18.24
N PHE A 2 11.58 -1.71 -17.74
CA PHE A 2 11.82 -1.50 -16.30
C PHE A 2 10.95 -0.40 -15.65
N LYS A 3 10.83 0.78 -16.29
CA LYS A 3 9.99 1.89 -15.81
C LYS A 3 8.49 1.53 -15.72
N LEU A 4 7.98 0.75 -16.67
CA LEU A 4 6.59 0.29 -16.65
C LEU A 4 6.34 -0.68 -15.50
N PHE A 5 7.33 -1.53 -15.19
CA PHE A 5 7.28 -2.42 -14.03
C PHE A 5 7.28 -1.62 -12.71
N GLU A 6 8.12 -0.59 -12.59
CA GLU A 6 8.15 0.31 -11.41
C GLU A 6 6.78 0.98 -11.20
N VAL A 7 6.21 1.56 -12.25
CA VAL A 7 4.87 2.15 -12.22
C VAL A 7 3.81 1.16 -11.74
N TYR A 8 3.86 -0.06 -12.26
CA TYR A 8 2.89 -1.08 -11.90
C TYR A 8 3.06 -1.57 -10.46
N PHE A 9 4.30 -1.74 -10.02
CA PHE A 9 4.65 -2.05 -8.63
C PHE A 9 4.11 -0.97 -7.68
N ASP A 10 4.29 0.31 -8.00
CA ASP A 10 3.81 1.43 -7.19
C ASP A 10 2.28 1.41 -7.05
N LEU A 11 1.55 1.15 -8.14
CA LEU A 11 0.08 1.06 -8.10
C LEU A 11 -0.42 -0.12 -7.27
N ILE A 12 0.25 -1.28 -7.36
CA ILE A 12 -0.06 -2.45 -6.52
C ILE A 12 0.21 -2.12 -5.06
N TYR A 13 1.38 -1.54 -4.76
CA TYR A 13 1.78 -1.14 -3.42
C TYR A 13 0.75 -0.21 -2.78
N LEU A 14 0.41 0.89 -3.46
CA LEU A 14 -0.56 1.88 -2.97
C LEU A 14 -1.92 1.23 -2.70
N SER A 15 -2.42 0.44 -3.65
CA SER A 15 -3.71 -0.26 -3.52
C SER A 15 -3.71 -1.24 -2.34
N LEU A 16 -2.61 -1.98 -2.17
CA LEU A 16 -2.47 -2.99 -1.12
C LEU A 16 -2.41 -2.36 0.27
N MET A 17 -1.54 -1.37 0.47
CA MET A 17 -1.36 -0.70 1.77
C MET A 17 -2.61 0.06 2.19
N PHE A 18 -3.21 0.78 1.25
CA PHE A 18 -4.45 1.51 1.51
C PHE A 18 -5.60 0.54 1.83
N GLY A 19 -5.75 -0.54 1.06
CA GLY A 19 -6.75 -1.58 1.31
C GLY A 19 -6.55 -2.29 2.66
N MET A 20 -5.32 -2.65 3.04
CA MET A 20 -5.03 -3.21 4.37
C MET A 20 -5.36 -2.23 5.50
N GLY A 21 -5.06 -0.94 5.30
CA GLY A 21 -5.38 0.12 6.25
C GLY A 21 -6.89 0.24 6.50
N LEU A 22 -7.67 0.38 5.43
CA LEU A 22 -9.15 0.40 5.50
C LEU A 22 -9.70 -0.87 6.15
N ARG A 23 -9.19 -2.04 5.74
CA ARG A 23 -9.61 -3.32 6.33
C ARG A 23 -9.33 -3.39 7.84
N THR A 24 -8.23 -2.80 8.29
CA THR A 24 -7.86 -2.78 9.72
C THR A 24 -8.70 -1.78 10.52
N LEU A 25 -9.22 -0.70 9.93
CA LEU A 25 -10.15 0.21 10.59
C LEU A 25 -11.43 -0.49 11.09
N LEU A 26 -11.82 -1.57 10.42
CA LEU A 26 -12.99 -2.39 10.80
C LEU A 26 -12.72 -3.27 12.04
N GLU A 27 -11.50 -3.30 12.55
CA GLU A 27 -11.15 -3.99 13.79
C GLU A 27 -11.26 -3.06 15.01
N LYS A 28 -11.63 -3.64 16.15
CA LYS A 28 -11.73 -2.90 17.43
C LYS A 28 -10.41 -3.00 18.20
N GLY A 29 -9.99 -1.88 18.79
CA GLY A 29 -8.80 -1.81 19.65
C GLY A 29 -7.83 -0.73 19.21
N LYS A 30 -7.13 -0.13 20.17
CA LYS A 30 -6.23 1.00 19.91
C LYS A 30 -5.03 0.61 19.05
N SER A 31 -4.43 -0.56 19.27
CA SER A 31 -3.34 -1.08 18.41
C SER A 31 -3.76 -1.22 16.95
N ARG A 32 -4.98 -1.74 16.70
CA ARG A 32 -5.53 -1.88 15.34
C ARG A 32 -5.76 -0.54 14.68
N LYS A 33 -6.33 0.43 15.39
CA LYS A 33 -6.54 1.79 14.87
C LYS A 33 -5.22 2.49 14.55
N LEU A 34 -4.17 2.29 15.36
CA LEU A 34 -2.84 2.81 15.09
C LEU A 34 -2.23 2.17 13.83
N LEU A 35 -2.32 0.84 13.69
CA LEU A 35 -1.85 0.14 12.49
C LEU A 35 -2.60 0.61 11.24
N ALA A 36 -3.92 0.77 11.34
CA ALA A 36 -4.74 1.26 10.25
C ALA A 36 -4.32 2.68 9.83
N ALA A 37 -4.15 3.58 10.79
CA ALA A 37 -3.67 4.95 10.55
C ALA A 37 -2.28 4.94 9.90
N MET A 38 -1.37 4.09 10.36
CA MET A 38 -0.03 3.92 9.78
C MET A 38 -0.10 3.46 8.32
N ALA A 39 -0.88 2.43 8.00
CA ALA A 39 -0.98 1.90 6.64
C ALA A 39 -1.64 2.88 5.67
N ILE A 40 -2.70 3.58 6.11
CA ILE A 40 -3.37 4.63 5.32
C ILE A 40 -2.43 5.81 5.11
N LEU A 41 -1.75 6.29 6.16
CA LEU A 41 -0.82 7.41 6.08
C LEU A 41 0.38 7.10 5.17
N LEU A 42 0.88 5.86 5.24
CA LEU A 42 1.96 5.38 4.38
C LEU A 42 1.52 5.43 2.90
N ALA A 43 0.36 4.84 2.57
CA ALA A 43 -0.14 4.83 1.20
C ALA A 43 -0.49 6.24 0.70
N ALA A 44 -1.24 7.02 1.47
CA ALA A 44 -1.68 8.37 1.07
C ALA A 44 -0.49 9.35 0.98
N GLY A 45 0.45 9.27 1.92
CA GLY A 45 1.65 10.11 1.93
C GLY A 45 2.61 9.77 0.79
N ASP A 46 2.78 8.50 0.44
CA ASP A 46 3.58 8.11 -0.72
C ASP A 46 2.87 8.43 -2.04
N ALA A 47 1.53 8.34 -2.10
CA ALA A 47 0.77 8.69 -3.30
C ALA A 47 1.06 10.13 -3.78
N CYS A 48 1.35 11.07 -2.88
CA CYS A 48 1.71 12.45 -3.22
C CYS A 48 2.96 12.60 -4.09
N HIS A 49 3.86 11.61 -4.11
CA HIS A 49 5.01 11.61 -5.02
C HIS A 49 4.97 10.45 -6.02
N LEU A 50 4.39 9.31 -5.66
CA LEU A 50 4.26 8.15 -6.54
C LEU A 50 3.23 8.40 -7.66
N LEU A 51 2.08 9.03 -7.41
CA LEU A 51 1.13 9.31 -8.49
C LEU A 51 1.69 10.30 -9.52
N PRO A 52 2.35 11.41 -9.14
CA PRO A 52 3.09 12.23 -10.10
C PRO A 52 4.18 11.46 -10.85
N ARG A 53 4.91 10.56 -10.18
CA ARG A 53 5.94 9.71 -10.81
C ARG A 53 5.33 8.75 -11.83
N VAL A 54 4.22 8.10 -11.48
CA VAL A 54 3.43 7.23 -12.36
C VAL A 54 2.98 8.00 -13.59
N TYR A 55 2.37 9.17 -13.39
CA TYR A 55 1.93 10.03 -14.49
C TYR A 55 3.10 10.44 -15.40
N ALA A 56 4.19 10.91 -14.80
CA ALA A 56 5.39 11.33 -15.51
C ALA A 56 6.01 10.21 -16.35
N HIS A 57 6.12 9.00 -15.81
CA HIS A 57 6.65 7.84 -16.54
C HIS A 57 5.76 7.35 -17.69
N LEU A 58 4.47 7.64 -17.62
CA LEU A 58 3.48 7.30 -18.64
C LEU A 58 3.26 8.42 -19.66
N SER A 59 3.84 9.60 -19.41
CA SER A 59 3.79 10.76 -20.31
C SER A 59 5.03 10.86 -21.22
N PRO A 60 4.93 11.52 -22.38
CA PRO A 60 6.08 11.75 -23.27
C PRO A 60 7.20 12.57 -22.63
N GLY A 61 6.86 13.51 -21.73
CA GLY A 61 7.81 14.41 -21.08
C GLY A 61 8.68 13.77 -19.99
N GLY A 62 8.36 12.55 -19.56
CA GLY A 62 9.11 11.85 -18.52
C GLY A 62 9.14 12.60 -17.18
N LEU A 63 10.08 12.25 -16.29
CA LEU A 63 10.19 12.86 -14.96
C LEU A 63 10.59 14.34 -14.99
N ALA A 64 11.37 14.77 -15.99
CA ALA A 64 11.87 16.13 -16.09
C ALA A 64 10.75 17.18 -16.23
N ALA A 65 9.64 16.82 -16.88
CA ALA A 65 8.49 17.70 -17.06
C ALA A 65 7.66 17.89 -15.78
N TYR A 66 7.83 17.05 -14.75
CA TYR A 66 7.01 17.05 -13.54
C TYR A 66 7.84 17.23 -12.26
N THR A 67 9.05 17.79 -12.37
CA THR A 67 9.96 18.06 -11.25
C THR A 67 9.30 18.85 -10.13
N TYR A 68 8.48 19.84 -10.48
CA TYR A 68 7.72 20.65 -9.51
C TYR A 68 6.84 19.78 -8.61
N TYR A 69 5.97 18.95 -9.20
CA TYR A 69 5.06 18.09 -8.45
C TYR A 69 5.80 16.97 -7.70
N LEU A 70 6.84 16.40 -8.30
CA LEU A 70 7.68 15.39 -7.66
C LEU A 70 8.40 15.95 -6.43
N SER A 71 8.90 17.18 -6.50
CA SER A 71 9.60 17.89 -5.43
C SER A 71 8.66 18.13 -4.23
N TYR A 72 7.47 18.69 -4.46
CA TYR A 72 6.46 18.84 -3.40
C TYR A 72 5.94 17.50 -2.86
N GLY A 73 5.79 16.50 -3.72
CA GLY A 73 5.48 15.14 -3.30
C GLY A 73 6.50 14.60 -2.31
N GLN A 74 7.79 14.77 -2.58
CA GLN A 74 8.88 14.36 -1.67
C GLN A 74 8.83 15.11 -0.33
N MET A 75 8.48 16.40 -0.32
CA MET A 75 8.26 17.16 0.91
C MET A 75 7.16 16.51 1.76
N ILE A 76 5.98 16.29 1.16
CA ILE A 76 4.82 15.71 1.84
C ILE A 76 5.18 14.32 2.36
N THR A 77 5.77 13.46 1.52
CA THR A 77 6.24 12.14 1.94
C THR A 77 7.27 12.22 3.08
N GLY A 78 8.15 13.22 3.06
CA GLY A 78 9.10 13.48 4.15
C GLY A 78 8.40 13.75 5.49
N LEU A 79 7.32 14.54 5.48
CA LEU A 79 6.50 14.83 6.65
C LEU A 79 5.68 13.60 7.09
N THR A 80 4.97 12.95 6.17
CA THR A 80 4.11 11.80 6.49
C THR A 80 4.90 10.61 6.99
N MET A 81 6.09 10.34 6.45
CA MET A 81 6.98 9.29 6.97
C MET A 81 7.45 9.61 8.39
N SER A 82 7.66 10.88 8.73
CA SER A 82 8.02 11.28 10.08
C SER A 82 6.88 10.99 11.06
N VAL A 83 5.64 11.30 10.65
CA VAL A 83 4.43 10.99 11.41
C VAL A 83 4.20 9.47 11.48
N PHE A 84 4.49 8.71 10.42
CA PHE A 84 4.39 7.25 10.42
C PHE A 84 5.24 6.64 11.53
N TYR A 85 6.50 7.06 11.69
CA TYR A 85 7.37 6.55 12.75
C TYR A 85 6.97 7.01 14.15
N LEU A 86 6.34 8.18 14.26
CA LEU A 86 5.70 8.63 15.50
C LEU A 86 4.49 7.74 15.86
N LEU A 87 3.63 7.41 14.90
CA LEU A 87 2.54 6.46 15.09
C LEU A 87 3.07 5.06 15.42
N PHE A 88 4.17 4.64 14.79
CA PHE A 88 4.84 3.39 15.09
C PHE A 88 5.33 3.33 16.54
N LEU A 89 5.90 4.43 17.07
CA LEU A 89 6.29 4.53 18.47
C LEU A 89 5.09 4.28 19.41
N PHE A 90 3.95 4.89 19.11
CA PHE A 90 2.72 4.68 19.89
C PHE A 90 2.19 3.26 19.75
N TYR A 91 2.27 2.67 18.56
CA TYR A 91 1.90 1.27 18.34
C TYR A 91 2.79 0.33 19.16
N TYR A 92 4.10 0.56 19.14
CA TYR A 92 5.07 -0.20 19.93
C TYR A 92 4.78 -0.12 21.45
N GLN A 93 4.47 1.07 21.97
CA GLN A 93 4.07 1.24 23.37
C GLN A 93 2.75 0.54 23.70
N GLU A 94 1.75 0.64 22.82
CA GLU A 94 0.45 -0.01 22.99
C GLU A 94 0.57 -1.54 23.03
N LYS A 95 1.56 -2.10 22.35
CA LYS A 95 1.91 -3.53 22.40
C LYS A 95 2.65 -3.96 23.67
N GLY A 96 2.98 -3.02 24.56
CA GLY A 96 3.72 -3.29 25.80
C GLY A 96 5.23 -3.03 25.69
N GLY A 97 5.70 -2.42 24.59
CA GLY A 97 7.09 -2.01 24.42
C GLY A 97 7.52 -0.97 25.45
N LYS A 98 8.69 -1.16 26.06
CA LYS A 98 9.17 -0.32 27.18
C LYS A 98 9.96 0.88 26.67
N ILE A 99 9.46 2.08 26.95
CA ILE A 99 10.14 3.34 26.62
C ILE A 99 10.30 4.18 27.88
N THR A 100 11.55 4.47 28.24
CA THR A 100 11.86 5.42 29.33
C THR A 100 11.51 6.85 28.92
N PRO A 101 11.21 7.75 29.87
CA PRO A 101 10.92 9.15 29.56
C PRO A 101 12.01 9.81 28.69
N MET A 102 13.28 9.52 28.96
CA MET A 102 14.41 10.06 28.19
C MET A 102 14.39 9.58 26.72
N ARG A 103 14.19 8.28 26.47
CA ARG A 103 14.05 7.74 25.10
C ARG A 103 12.90 8.40 24.35
N ARG A 104 11.78 8.66 25.04
CA ARG A 104 10.62 9.36 24.49
C ARG A 104 10.96 10.81 24.11
N TYR A 105 11.59 11.58 25.00
CA TYR A 105 11.99 12.96 24.70
C TYR A 105 12.95 13.06 23.52
N ILE A 106 13.96 12.18 23.47
CA ILE A 106 14.89 12.11 22.33
C ILE A 106 14.13 11.86 21.03
N PHE A 107 13.18 10.92 21.04
CA PHE A 107 12.39 10.60 19.85
C PHE A 107 11.54 11.79 19.37
N PHE A 108 10.87 12.50 20.29
CA PHE A 108 10.11 13.70 19.96
C PHE A 108 11.01 14.85 19.48
N ALA A 109 12.19 15.02 20.06
CA ALA A 109 13.16 16.00 19.61
C ALA A 109 13.63 15.70 18.18
N LEU A 110 13.97 14.45 17.87
CA LEU A 110 14.35 14.03 16.51
C LEU A 110 13.20 14.23 15.51
N PHE A 111 11.96 13.90 15.91
CA PHE A 111 10.77 14.16 15.10
C PHE A 111 10.60 15.67 14.82
N ALA A 112 10.68 16.52 15.84
CA ALA A 112 10.57 17.97 15.68
C ALA A 112 11.69 18.52 14.78
N LEU A 113 12.93 18.06 14.98
CA LEU A 113 14.07 18.45 14.15
C LEU A 113 13.86 18.06 12.68
N ARG A 114 13.33 16.86 12.44
CA ARG A 114 12.98 16.37 11.09
C ARG A 114 11.94 17.28 10.44
N ILE A 115 10.86 17.62 11.14
CA ILE A 115 9.82 18.52 10.60
C ILE A 115 10.42 19.89 10.27
N LEU A 116 11.21 20.46 11.19
CA LEU A 116 11.90 21.73 10.97
C LEU A 116 12.78 21.68 9.72
N PHE A 117 13.65 20.67 9.60
CA PHE A 117 14.58 20.54 8.47
C PHE A 117 13.88 20.26 7.14
N VAL A 118 12.73 19.60 7.12
CA VAL A 118 11.94 19.44 5.89
C VAL A 118 11.31 20.77 5.46
N LEU A 119 10.92 21.63 6.41
CA LEU A 119 10.26 22.90 6.13
C LEU A 119 11.22 24.07 5.88
N LEU A 120 12.53 23.89 6.08
CA LEU A 120 13.51 24.94 5.78
C LEU A 120 13.43 25.36 4.30
N PRO A 121 13.44 26.68 4.00
CA PRO A 121 13.33 27.18 2.63
C PRO A 121 14.49 26.73 1.73
N ASN A 122 15.65 26.46 2.31
CA ASN A 122 16.83 25.93 1.63
C ASN A 122 16.61 24.58 0.92
N ASN A 123 15.53 23.86 1.24
CA ASN A 123 15.16 22.65 0.50
C ASN A 123 14.76 22.94 -0.95
N ASN A 124 14.39 24.17 -1.29
CA ASN A 124 13.99 24.59 -2.64
C ASN A 124 12.88 23.70 -3.24
N TRP A 125 11.81 23.47 -2.46
CA TRP A 125 10.68 22.66 -2.92
C TRP A 125 10.01 23.29 -4.14
N GLY A 126 9.64 22.45 -5.11
CA GLY A 126 9.21 22.88 -6.44
C GLY A 126 10.34 22.95 -7.47
N GLY A 127 11.60 22.89 -7.01
CA GLY A 127 12.79 22.78 -7.85
C GLY A 127 13.71 21.65 -7.40
N GLU A 128 14.98 21.75 -7.79
CA GLU A 128 16.02 20.83 -7.34
C GLU A 128 16.49 21.17 -5.93
N SER A 129 16.43 20.16 -5.05
CA SER A 129 16.82 20.30 -3.66
C SER A 129 18.33 20.05 -3.50
N PRO A 130 19.09 20.93 -2.82
CA PRO A 130 20.51 20.71 -2.61
C PRO A 130 20.82 19.41 -1.86
N TYR A 131 21.90 18.72 -2.24
CA TYR A 131 22.28 17.43 -1.67
C TYR A 131 22.49 17.48 -0.14
N TYR A 132 23.16 18.52 0.36
CA TYR A 132 23.41 18.66 1.81
C TYR A 132 22.10 18.81 2.60
N MET A 133 21.07 19.43 2.03
CA MET A 133 19.74 19.51 2.65
C MET A 133 19.06 18.15 2.69
N ALA A 134 19.25 17.31 1.67
CA ALA A 134 18.78 15.93 1.68
C ALA A 134 19.44 15.12 2.80
N LEU A 135 20.75 15.28 3.03
CA LEU A 135 21.43 14.63 4.16
C LEU A 135 20.93 15.16 5.50
N LEU A 136 20.87 16.49 5.66
CA LEU A 136 20.47 17.15 6.89
C LEU A 136 19.08 16.73 7.35
N ARG A 137 18.08 16.81 6.46
CA ARG A 137 16.71 16.41 6.81
C ARG A 137 16.63 14.94 7.13
N ASN A 138 17.36 14.07 6.42
CA ASN A 138 17.25 12.61 6.58
C ASN A 138 18.02 12.06 7.78
N ALA A 139 19.00 12.78 8.33
CA ALA A 139 19.75 12.33 9.50
C ALA A 139 18.86 12.10 10.74
N PRO A 140 17.98 13.03 11.17
CA PRO A 140 17.06 12.77 12.28
C PRO A 140 16.11 11.61 12.03
N PHE A 141 15.66 11.45 10.78
CA PHE A 141 14.79 10.34 10.38
C PHE A 141 15.49 8.98 10.49
N LEU A 142 16.75 8.89 10.05
CA LEU A 142 17.58 7.69 10.22
C LEU A 142 17.79 7.36 11.69
N LEU A 143 18.06 8.36 12.53
CA LEU A 143 18.25 8.18 13.97
C LEU A 143 16.97 7.67 14.66
N MET A 144 15.79 8.18 14.29
CA MET A 144 14.51 7.65 14.76
C MET A 144 14.34 6.17 14.40
N GLY A 145 14.69 5.81 13.16
CA GLY A 145 14.67 4.43 12.68
C GLY A 145 15.58 3.51 13.49
N ILE A 146 16.84 3.89 13.64
CA ILE A 146 17.85 3.14 14.42
C ILE A 146 17.37 2.96 15.87
N ALA A 147 16.85 4.03 16.49
CA ALA A 147 16.34 3.97 17.86
C ALA A 147 15.25 2.89 18.02
N LEU A 148 14.25 2.88 17.14
CA LEU A 148 13.18 1.87 17.17
C LEU A 148 13.68 0.46 16.89
N ILE A 149 14.62 0.30 15.94
CA ILE A 149 15.23 -1.01 15.66
C ILE A 149 15.89 -1.57 16.91
N VAL A 150 16.75 -0.76 17.56
CA VAL A 150 17.48 -1.16 18.76
C VAL A 150 16.54 -1.49 19.90
N TRP A 151 15.51 -0.66 20.14
CA TRP A 151 14.57 -0.90 21.24
C TRP A 151 13.73 -2.15 21.02
N MET A 152 13.20 -2.37 19.82
CA MET A 152 12.43 -3.57 19.52
C MET A 152 13.27 -4.85 19.61
N GLN A 153 14.53 -4.82 19.21
CA GLN A 153 15.43 -5.98 19.34
C GLN A 153 15.69 -6.40 20.80
N GLN A 154 15.50 -5.48 21.76
CA GLN A 154 15.61 -5.77 23.20
C GLN A 154 14.38 -6.50 23.77
N GLU A 155 13.25 -6.55 23.04
CA GLU A 155 11.97 -7.07 23.56
C GLU A 155 11.78 -8.57 23.33
N GLN A 156 12.14 -9.41 24.31
CA GLN A 156 12.03 -10.87 24.17
C GLN A 156 10.58 -11.38 24.09
N SER A 157 9.63 -10.71 24.75
CA SER A 157 8.22 -11.11 24.79
C SER A 157 7.39 -10.67 23.58
N LEU A 158 7.97 -9.89 22.66
CA LEU A 158 7.25 -9.31 21.52
C LEU A 158 7.91 -9.75 20.19
N PRO A 159 7.80 -11.03 19.81
CA PRO A 159 8.52 -11.59 18.67
C PRO A 159 8.16 -10.94 17.33
N THR A 160 6.90 -10.54 17.14
CA THR A 160 6.50 -9.84 15.91
C THR A 160 7.17 -8.49 15.79
N LEU A 161 7.30 -7.71 16.88
CA LEU A 161 7.98 -6.42 16.85
C LEU A 161 9.48 -6.58 16.59
N ARG A 162 10.11 -7.64 17.12
CA ARG A 162 11.48 -8.00 16.74
C ARG A 162 11.61 -8.28 15.26
N GLN A 163 10.69 -9.05 14.67
CA GLN A 163 10.67 -9.29 13.23
C GLN A 163 10.43 -7.98 12.43
N SER A 164 9.49 -7.14 12.89
CA SER A 164 9.22 -5.82 12.31
C SER A 164 10.47 -4.95 12.27
N SER A 165 11.33 -5.00 13.29
CA SER A 165 12.59 -4.26 13.30
C SER A 165 13.56 -4.67 12.18
N LEU A 166 13.54 -5.92 11.73
CA LEU A 166 14.36 -6.37 10.59
C LEU A 166 13.86 -5.77 9.28
N PHE A 167 12.54 -5.69 9.10
CA PHE A 167 11.94 -5.02 7.94
C PHE A 167 12.20 -3.51 7.97
N ILE A 168 12.12 -2.86 9.14
CA ILE A 168 12.51 -1.46 9.28
C ILE A 168 14.00 -1.27 8.95
N GLY A 169 14.87 -2.13 9.49
CA GLY A 169 16.31 -2.09 9.20
C GLY A 169 16.64 -2.25 7.73
N GLY A 170 16.04 -3.24 7.05
CA GLY A 170 16.20 -3.42 5.61
C GLY A 170 15.71 -2.22 4.81
N SER A 171 14.57 -1.65 5.21
CA SER A 171 14.02 -0.43 4.58
C SER A 171 14.96 0.77 4.71
N PHE A 172 15.52 1.02 5.90
CA PHE A 172 16.48 2.09 6.13
C PHE A 172 17.81 1.86 5.41
N LEU A 173 18.28 0.61 5.32
CA LEU A 173 19.47 0.26 4.56
C LEU A 173 19.30 0.67 3.10
N PHE A 174 18.24 0.19 2.44
CA PHE A 174 17.97 0.54 1.04
C PHE A 174 17.70 2.03 0.86
N TYR A 175 17.01 2.68 1.81
CA TYR A 175 16.80 4.12 1.78
C TYR A 175 18.10 4.92 1.86
N ALA A 176 19.02 4.54 2.74
CA ALA A 176 20.32 5.18 2.86
C ALA A 176 21.14 5.04 1.57
N LEU A 177 21.12 3.86 0.95
CA LEU A 177 21.77 3.65 -0.35
C LEU A 177 21.22 4.60 -1.43
N VAL A 178 19.90 4.77 -1.49
CA VAL A 178 19.28 5.72 -2.43
C VAL A 178 19.72 7.15 -2.14
N VAL A 179 19.58 7.61 -0.90
CA VAL A 179 19.85 9.02 -0.53
C VAL A 179 21.32 9.37 -0.74
N LEU A 180 22.24 8.47 -0.41
CA LEU A 180 23.66 8.73 -0.51
C LEU A 180 24.17 8.68 -1.95
N PHE A 181 23.71 7.72 -2.75
CA PHE A 181 24.34 7.40 -4.03
C PHE A 181 23.59 7.88 -5.27
N VAL A 182 22.27 8.12 -5.24
CA VAL A 182 21.51 8.54 -6.44
C VAL A 182 22.09 9.78 -7.14
N PRO A 183 22.55 10.83 -6.42
CA PRO A 183 23.15 12.01 -7.08
C PRO A 183 24.41 11.71 -7.89
N PHE A 184 25.10 10.59 -7.60
CA PHE A 184 26.35 10.21 -8.26
C PHE A 184 26.15 9.01 -9.20
N ILE A 185 25.26 8.08 -8.85
CA ILE A 185 25.01 6.83 -9.56
C ILE A 185 23.49 6.60 -9.63
N PRO A 186 22.80 7.05 -10.71
CA PRO A 186 21.34 7.03 -10.80
C PRO A 186 20.69 5.65 -10.65
N ILE A 187 21.40 4.55 -10.97
CA ILE A 187 20.87 3.19 -10.87
C ILE A 187 20.50 2.80 -9.43
N PHE A 188 21.09 3.44 -8.42
CA PHE A 188 20.74 3.23 -7.02
C PHE A 188 19.28 3.61 -6.71
N GLY A 189 18.62 4.39 -7.58
CA GLY A 189 17.19 4.66 -7.47
C GLY A 189 16.33 3.39 -7.49
N ALA A 190 16.82 2.30 -8.11
CA ALA A 190 16.12 1.01 -8.12
C ALA A 190 15.93 0.40 -6.72
N PHE A 191 16.77 0.77 -5.74
CA PHE A 191 16.62 0.30 -4.35
C PHE A 191 15.37 0.84 -3.63
N MET A 192 14.65 1.80 -4.24
CA MET A 192 13.32 2.21 -3.75
C MET A 192 12.33 1.04 -3.73
N MET A 193 12.35 0.13 -4.72
CA MET A 193 11.45 -1.03 -4.73
C MET A 193 11.73 -2.01 -3.58
N PRO A 194 12.96 -2.51 -3.36
CA PRO A 194 13.31 -3.30 -2.18
C PRO A 194 12.94 -2.63 -0.85
N LYS A 195 13.18 -1.32 -0.70
CA LYS A 195 12.73 -0.54 0.46
C LYS A 195 11.20 -0.67 0.66
N THR A 196 10.43 -0.49 -0.40
CA THR A 196 8.97 -0.59 -0.35
C THR A 196 8.50 -2.01 -0.05
N VAL A 197 9.17 -3.04 -0.57
CA VAL A 197 8.90 -4.44 -0.20
C VAL A 197 9.07 -4.64 1.30
N CYS A 198 10.10 -4.07 1.92
CA CYS A 198 10.26 -4.13 3.37
C CYS A 198 9.07 -3.50 4.12
N TYR A 199 8.54 -2.35 3.66
CA TYR A 199 7.33 -1.76 4.26
C TYR A 199 6.08 -2.60 4.05
N ILE A 200 5.91 -3.21 2.87
CA ILE A 200 4.80 -4.14 2.61
C ILE A 200 4.86 -5.31 3.61
N LEU A 201 6.05 -5.91 3.79
CA LEU A 201 6.25 -7.02 4.73
C LEU A 201 6.04 -6.59 6.19
N LEU A 202 6.47 -5.38 6.55
CA LEU A 202 6.22 -4.79 7.87
C LEU A 202 4.73 -4.69 8.16
N ILE A 203 3.97 -4.00 7.29
CA ILE A 203 2.53 -3.80 7.48
C ILE A 203 1.78 -5.13 7.41
N PHE A 204 2.14 -6.02 6.48
CA PHE A 204 1.51 -7.33 6.36
C PHE A 204 1.74 -8.20 7.59
N GLY A 205 2.95 -8.19 8.16
CA GLY A 205 3.29 -8.91 9.39
C GLY A 205 2.44 -8.44 10.56
N LEU A 206 2.35 -7.13 10.77
CA LEU A 206 1.51 -6.53 11.81
C LEU A 206 0.02 -6.80 11.56
N TYR A 207 -0.44 -6.67 10.32
CA TYR A 207 -1.82 -6.93 9.91
C TYR A 207 -2.25 -8.36 10.25
N LYS A 208 -1.40 -9.35 9.98
CA LYS A 208 -1.66 -10.75 10.27
C LYS A 208 -1.84 -11.01 11.77
N GLU A 209 -1.04 -10.35 12.61
CA GLU A 209 -1.18 -10.47 14.07
C GLU A 209 -2.47 -9.80 14.56
N GLU A 210 -2.78 -8.60 14.04
CA GLU A 210 -3.90 -7.79 14.51
C GLU A 210 -5.28 -8.30 14.08
N THR A 211 -5.38 -8.91 12.91
CA THR A 211 -6.67 -9.35 12.33
C THR A 211 -7.11 -10.75 12.77
N GLY A 212 -6.26 -11.48 13.49
CA GLY A 212 -6.60 -12.76 14.11
C GLY A 212 -6.94 -13.88 13.11
N ASN A 213 -7.74 -14.84 13.56
CA ASN A 213 -8.06 -16.03 12.77
C ASN A 213 -9.10 -15.76 11.67
N PHE A 214 -8.91 -16.44 10.54
CA PHE A 214 -9.84 -16.39 9.42
C PHE A 214 -11.20 -16.95 9.83
N SER A 215 -12.26 -16.18 9.57
CA SER A 215 -13.64 -16.49 9.95
C SER A 215 -14.60 -15.99 8.88
N ARG A 216 -15.88 -16.37 8.96
CA ARG A 216 -16.91 -15.86 8.04
C ARG A 216 -16.97 -14.32 7.99
N TYR A 217 -16.71 -13.64 9.12
CA TYR A 217 -16.67 -12.17 9.18
C TYR A 217 -15.52 -11.57 8.38
N SER A 218 -14.51 -12.36 8.00
CA SER A 218 -13.46 -11.91 7.08
C SER A 218 -14.04 -11.55 5.71
N PHE A 219 -15.04 -12.30 5.23
CA PHE A 219 -15.75 -11.99 3.99
C PHE A 219 -16.53 -10.68 4.10
N LEU A 220 -17.29 -10.49 5.19
CA LEU A 220 -18.04 -9.25 5.42
C LEU A 220 -17.10 -8.03 5.46
N LYS A 221 -16.01 -8.11 6.23
CA LYS A 221 -15.08 -7.00 6.35
C LYS A 221 -14.36 -6.71 5.03
N ALA A 222 -14.01 -7.73 4.24
CA ALA A 222 -13.44 -7.53 2.91
C ALA A 222 -14.46 -6.94 1.92
N SER A 223 -15.73 -7.34 2.01
CA SER A 223 -16.82 -6.75 1.24
C SER A 223 -16.92 -5.24 1.51
N LEU A 224 -16.95 -4.83 2.79
CA LEU A 224 -16.99 -3.42 3.18
C LEU A 224 -15.76 -2.64 2.72
N THR A 225 -14.55 -3.21 2.88
CA THR A 225 -13.32 -2.60 2.35
C THR A 225 -13.40 -2.43 0.83
N CYS A 226 -13.96 -3.39 0.10
CA CYS A 226 -14.10 -3.26 -1.35
C CYS A 226 -15.15 -2.22 -1.75
N LEU A 227 -16.21 -2.04 -0.95
CA LEU A 227 -17.17 -0.96 -1.16
C LEU A 227 -16.50 0.40 -1.02
N GLU A 228 -15.74 0.61 0.06
CA GLU A 228 -14.97 1.84 0.29
C GLU A 228 -14.00 2.13 -0.87
N LEU A 229 -13.23 1.11 -1.28
CA LEU A 229 -12.32 1.22 -2.41
C LEU A 229 -13.05 1.49 -3.74
N ALA A 230 -14.22 0.88 -3.97
CA ALA A 230 -15.02 1.14 -5.16
C ALA A 230 -15.47 2.61 -5.21
N LEU A 231 -15.94 3.17 -4.09
CA LEU A 231 -16.34 4.58 -4.02
C LEU A 231 -15.14 5.50 -4.29
N ILE A 232 -13.98 5.20 -3.71
CA ILE A 232 -12.75 5.96 -3.94
C ILE A 232 -12.31 5.89 -5.40
N LEU A 233 -12.39 4.72 -6.04
CA LEU A 233 -12.09 4.56 -7.47
C LEU A 233 -13.04 5.38 -8.35
N GLY A 234 -14.33 5.48 -7.99
CA GLY A 234 -15.30 6.32 -8.69
C GLY A 234 -14.98 7.81 -8.59
N VAL A 235 -14.64 8.28 -7.39
CA VAL A 235 -14.18 9.67 -7.17
C VAL A 235 -12.87 9.92 -7.90
N PHE A 236 -11.90 9.01 -7.78
CA PHE A 236 -10.60 9.13 -8.44
C PHE A 236 -10.77 9.27 -9.96
N TYR A 237 -11.56 8.41 -10.61
CA TYR A 237 -11.85 8.54 -12.04
C TYR A 237 -12.35 9.95 -12.40
N ARG A 238 -13.38 10.44 -11.70
CA ARG A 238 -14.01 11.72 -12.00
C ARG A 238 -13.08 12.91 -11.77
N GLU A 239 -12.40 12.96 -10.63
CA GLU A 239 -11.53 14.10 -10.30
C GLU A 239 -10.24 14.07 -11.14
N PHE A 240 -9.70 12.88 -11.42
CA PHE A 240 -8.48 12.74 -12.22
C PHE A 240 -8.71 13.14 -13.68
N THR A 241 -9.78 12.69 -14.34
CA THR A 241 -10.05 13.11 -15.72
C THR A 241 -10.38 14.59 -15.81
N LYS A 242 -11.09 15.15 -14.82
CA LYS A 242 -11.36 16.59 -14.73
C LYS A 242 -10.07 17.40 -14.58
N LEU A 243 -9.16 16.98 -13.69
CA LEU A 243 -7.88 17.65 -13.46
C LEU A 243 -7.06 17.81 -14.75
N PHE A 244 -7.09 16.80 -15.63
CA PHE A 244 -6.37 16.79 -16.90
C PHE A 244 -7.24 17.18 -18.11
N SER A 245 -8.46 17.69 -17.89
CA SER A 245 -9.42 18.06 -18.95
C SER A 245 -9.67 16.95 -19.99
N TYR A 246 -9.62 15.68 -19.57
CA TYR A 246 -9.73 14.52 -20.45
C TYR A 246 -11.20 14.19 -20.76
N GLN A 247 -11.59 14.26 -22.02
CA GLN A 247 -13.01 14.20 -22.45
C GLN A 247 -13.47 12.83 -22.98
N SER A 248 -12.55 11.94 -23.39
CA SER A 248 -12.91 10.64 -23.95
C SER A 248 -13.13 9.58 -22.86
N THR A 249 -13.73 8.45 -23.22
CA THR A 249 -13.81 7.32 -22.29
C THR A 249 -12.43 6.68 -22.14
N ASN A 250 -12.08 6.31 -20.91
CA ASN A 250 -10.84 5.60 -20.61
C ASN A 250 -11.12 4.43 -19.66
N LYS A 251 -10.12 3.57 -19.44
CA LYS A 251 -10.28 2.36 -18.64
C LYS A 251 -10.52 2.61 -17.15
N LEU A 252 -10.20 3.79 -16.60
CA LEU A 252 -10.48 4.10 -15.18
C LEU A 252 -11.97 3.99 -14.84
N VAL A 253 -12.87 4.28 -15.80
CA VAL A 253 -14.33 4.14 -15.61
C VAL A 253 -14.73 2.72 -15.20
N LEU A 254 -13.92 1.72 -15.53
CA LEU A 254 -14.15 0.32 -15.19
C LEU A 254 -13.74 -0.03 -13.76
N GLY A 255 -12.90 0.78 -13.09
CA GLY A 255 -12.39 0.47 -11.77
C GLY A 255 -13.49 0.38 -10.71
N HIS A 256 -14.37 1.39 -10.66
CA HIS A 256 -15.52 1.43 -9.75
C HIS A 256 -16.44 0.20 -9.89
N PRO A 257 -17.02 -0.11 -11.08
CA PRO A 257 -17.94 -1.23 -11.20
C PRO A 257 -17.28 -2.59 -10.96
N HIS A 258 -16.02 -2.79 -11.37
CA HIS A 258 -15.33 -4.05 -11.09
C HIS A 258 -15.06 -4.23 -9.59
N MET A 259 -14.62 -3.17 -8.89
CA MET A 259 -14.41 -3.26 -7.44
C MET A 259 -15.71 -3.46 -6.66
N LEU A 260 -16.81 -2.87 -7.15
CA LEU A 260 -18.15 -3.04 -6.56
C LEU A 260 -18.68 -4.47 -6.76
N ILE A 261 -18.65 -5.00 -7.98
CA ILE A 261 -19.19 -6.34 -8.27
C ILE A 261 -18.23 -7.44 -7.81
N LEU A 262 -16.98 -7.41 -8.26
CA LEU A 262 -16.01 -8.48 -7.98
C LEU A 262 -15.46 -8.44 -6.55
N GLY A 263 -15.46 -7.27 -5.92
CA GLY A 263 -15.07 -7.12 -4.52
C GLY A 263 -16.27 -7.15 -3.58
N PHE A 264 -17.07 -6.08 -3.56
CA PHE A 264 -18.14 -5.91 -2.57
C PHE A 264 -19.22 -6.99 -2.68
N VAL A 265 -19.85 -7.17 -3.85
CA VAL A 265 -20.98 -8.10 -4.02
C VAL A 265 -20.56 -9.55 -3.81
N ILE A 266 -19.48 -10.02 -4.47
CA ILE A 266 -19.02 -11.41 -4.33
C ILE A 266 -18.68 -11.75 -2.88
N PHE A 267 -17.97 -10.88 -2.15
CA PHE A 267 -17.65 -11.16 -0.74
C PHE A 267 -18.87 -11.07 0.18
N LEU A 268 -19.85 -10.21 -0.12
CA LEU A 268 -21.11 -10.16 0.62
C LEU A 268 -21.89 -11.47 0.44
N LEU A 269 -22.01 -11.96 -0.79
CA LEU A 269 -22.65 -13.25 -1.09
C LEU A 269 -21.94 -14.40 -0.38
N LEU A 270 -20.60 -14.42 -0.38
CA LEU A 270 -19.82 -15.44 0.30
C LEU A 270 -20.02 -15.39 1.83
N TYR A 271 -20.15 -14.19 2.41
CA TYR A 271 -20.50 -14.02 3.83
C TYR A 271 -21.90 -14.57 4.15
N LEU A 272 -22.91 -14.22 3.34
CA LEU A 272 -24.28 -14.68 3.53
C LEU A 272 -24.36 -16.19 3.41
N LEU A 273 -23.74 -16.78 2.38
CA LEU A 273 -23.71 -18.22 2.18
C LEU A 273 -22.99 -18.94 3.32
N ALA A 274 -21.83 -18.41 3.78
CA ALA A 274 -21.13 -18.96 4.95
C ALA A 274 -21.96 -18.88 6.24
N THR A 275 -22.87 -17.93 6.33
CA THR A 275 -23.75 -17.74 7.49
C THR A 275 -24.96 -18.67 7.46
N ILE A 276 -25.65 -18.75 6.32
CA ILE A 276 -26.86 -19.56 6.12
C ILE A 276 -26.51 -21.06 6.16
N GLU A 277 -25.53 -21.47 5.35
CA GLU A 277 -25.13 -22.88 5.17
C GLU A 277 -24.10 -23.36 6.20
N LYS A 278 -23.68 -22.46 7.11
CA LYS A 278 -22.67 -22.74 8.15
C LYS A 278 -21.40 -23.37 7.56
N LEU A 279 -20.87 -22.76 6.49
CA LEU A 279 -19.70 -23.29 5.77
C LEU A 279 -18.46 -23.35 6.67
N ASP A 280 -17.66 -24.40 6.51
CA ASP A 280 -16.31 -24.47 7.04
C ASP A 280 -15.37 -23.64 6.17
N VAL A 281 -15.10 -22.43 6.64
CA VAL A 281 -14.28 -21.43 5.96
C VAL A 281 -12.83 -21.86 5.76
N LYS A 282 -12.36 -22.92 6.45
CA LYS A 282 -11.01 -23.47 6.26
C LYS A 282 -10.78 -23.96 4.83
N TYR A 283 -11.80 -24.54 4.19
CA TYR A 283 -11.72 -24.99 2.81
C TYR A 283 -11.58 -23.81 1.82
N ILE A 284 -12.16 -22.67 2.17
CA ILE A 284 -12.29 -21.50 1.28
C ILE A 284 -11.09 -20.56 1.40
N LYS A 285 -10.45 -20.51 2.57
CA LYS A 285 -9.39 -19.53 2.91
C LYS A 285 -8.30 -19.39 1.83
N LYS A 286 -7.78 -20.51 1.32
CA LYS A 286 -6.68 -20.49 0.33
C LYS A 286 -7.14 -19.81 -0.97
N SER A 287 -8.25 -20.26 -1.54
CA SER A 287 -8.80 -19.73 -2.79
C SER A 287 -9.21 -18.27 -2.65
N TYR A 288 -9.75 -17.89 -1.48
CA TYR A 288 -10.08 -16.51 -1.14
C TYR A 288 -8.87 -15.57 -1.13
N VAL A 289 -7.73 -16.00 -0.57
CA VAL A 289 -6.50 -15.18 -0.57
C VAL A 289 -5.99 -14.97 -2.00
N VAL A 290 -5.98 -16.03 -2.82
CA VAL A 290 -5.58 -15.92 -4.24
C VAL A 290 -6.52 -14.97 -4.99
N TYR A 291 -7.83 -15.03 -4.72
CA TYR A 291 -8.81 -14.15 -5.33
C TYR A 291 -8.59 -12.68 -4.97
N ILE A 292 -8.32 -12.35 -3.70
CA ILE A 292 -8.02 -10.97 -3.27
C ILE A 292 -6.75 -10.44 -3.95
N LEU A 293 -5.69 -11.24 -4.00
CA LEU A 293 -4.45 -10.85 -4.66
C LEU A 293 -4.66 -10.64 -6.17
N GLY A 294 -5.45 -11.52 -6.80
CA GLY A 294 -5.88 -11.38 -8.19
C GLY A 294 -6.70 -10.11 -8.42
N LEU A 295 -7.62 -9.77 -7.51
CA LEU A 295 -8.43 -8.56 -7.58
C LEU A 295 -7.57 -7.30 -7.45
N ALA A 296 -6.65 -7.26 -6.47
CA ALA A 296 -5.74 -6.14 -6.29
C ALA A 296 -4.86 -5.92 -7.53
N TYR A 297 -4.30 -7.00 -8.09
CA TYR A 297 -3.51 -6.98 -9.32
C TYR A 297 -4.35 -6.50 -10.53
N PHE A 298 -5.58 -7.00 -10.65
CA PHE A 298 -6.48 -6.63 -11.73
C PHE A 298 -6.88 -5.14 -11.67
N ILE A 299 -7.25 -4.64 -10.49
CA ILE A 299 -7.57 -3.22 -10.28
C ILE A 299 -6.34 -2.33 -10.56
N ALA A 300 -5.15 -2.72 -10.12
CA ALA A 300 -3.92 -2.00 -10.45
C ALA A 300 -3.67 -1.95 -11.97
N SER A 301 -4.09 -2.99 -12.72
CA SER A 301 -3.99 -3.01 -14.18
C SER A 301 -4.96 -2.04 -14.86
N ILE A 302 -6.18 -1.92 -14.31
CA ILE A 302 -7.15 -0.90 -14.75
C ILE A 302 -6.60 0.50 -14.48
N LEU A 303 -6.05 0.73 -13.28
CA LEU A 303 -5.43 2.00 -12.92
C LEU A 303 -4.25 2.33 -13.85
N LEU A 304 -3.36 1.38 -14.10
CA LEU A 304 -2.22 1.54 -15.00
C LEU A 304 -2.66 1.98 -16.39
N ARG A 305 -3.55 1.21 -17.01
CA ARG A 305 -3.99 1.49 -18.38
C ARG A 305 -4.80 2.77 -18.48
N GLY A 306 -5.64 3.03 -17.47
CA GLY A 306 -6.47 4.22 -17.41
C GLY A 306 -5.67 5.50 -17.21
N ILE A 307 -4.69 5.50 -16.30
CA ILE A 307 -3.76 6.63 -16.12
C ILE A 307 -2.91 6.82 -17.38
N TYR A 308 -2.43 5.74 -18.00
CA TYR A 308 -1.66 5.81 -19.24
C TYR A 308 -2.42 6.51 -20.36
N GLN A 309 -3.70 6.17 -20.56
CA GLN A 309 -4.53 6.80 -21.60
C GLN A 309 -4.67 8.32 -21.42
N VAL A 310 -4.69 8.80 -20.16
CA VAL A 310 -4.73 10.23 -19.87
C VAL A 310 -3.34 10.86 -20.02
N ALA A 311 -2.31 10.25 -19.43
CA ALA A 311 -0.95 10.80 -19.36
C ALA A 311 -0.23 10.83 -20.71
N ALA A 312 -0.53 9.87 -21.58
CA ALA A 312 0.13 9.75 -22.87
C ALA A 312 -0.34 10.81 -23.88
N HIS A 313 -1.48 11.49 -23.65
CA HIS A 313 -2.05 12.50 -24.54
C HIS A 313 -2.13 12.05 -26.02
N GLY A 314 -2.46 10.79 -26.27
CA GLY A 314 -2.54 10.21 -27.61
C GLY A 314 -1.20 9.77 -28.23
N HIS A 315 -0.07 10.04 -27.57
CA HIS A 315 1.24 9.53 -27.98
C HIS A 315 1.44 8.06 -27.58
N THR A 316 2.26 7.35 -28.35
CA THR A 316 2.63 5.97 -28.07
C THR A 316 3.93 5.90 -27.25
N VAL A 317 3.82 6.03 -25.91
CA VAL A 317 4.99 5.86 -25.01
C VAL A 317 5.31 4.38 -24.77
N TYR A 318 4.26 3.55 -24.66
CA TYR A 318 4.37 2.10 -24.55
C TYR A 318 3.36 1.42 -25.48
N ALA A 319 3.66 0.19 -25.90
CA ALA A 319 2.70 -0.60 -26.66
C ALA A 319 1.49 -0.94 -25.78
N ASP A 320 0.28 -0.59 -26.24
CA ASP A 320 -0.96 -0.86 -25.50
C ASP A 320 -1.17 -2.37 -25.26
N SER A 321 -0.67 -3.23 -26.14
CA SER A 321 -0.70 -4.69 -25.98
C SER A 321 0.05 -5.17 -24.73
N ILE A 322 1.18 -4.54 -24.38
CA ILE A 322 1.95 -4.86 -23.16
C ILE A 322 1.12 -4.49 -21.93
N ILE A 323 0.51 -3.31 -21.93
CA ILE A 323 -0.30 -2.82 -20.82
C ILE A 323 -1.57 -3.67 -20.66
N ALA A 324 -2.22 -4.01 -21.78
CA ALA A 324 -3.38 -4.90 -21.80
C ALA A 324 -3.03 -6.32 -21.31
N GLY A 325 -1.79 -6.79 -21.56
CA GLY A 325 -1.28 -8.07 -21.05
C GLY A 325 -1.35 -8.19 -19.53
N PHE A 326 -1.03 -7.12 -18.79
CA PHE A 326 -1.18 -7.11 -17.32
C PHE A 326 -2.64 -7.37 -16.92
N ALA A 327 -3.60 -6.67 -17.53
CA ALA A 327 -5.01 -6.90 -17.23
C ALA A 327 -5.49 -8.32 -17.58
N GLY A 328 -4.98 -8.90 -18.68
CA GLY A 328 -5.27 -10.28 -19.09
C GLY A 328 -4.85 -11.31 -18.05
N ILE A 329 -3.65 -11.17 -17.47
CA ILE A 329 -3.17 -12.02 -16.38
C ILE A 329 -4.09 -11.89 -15.14
N GLY A 330 -4.50 -10.66 -14.80
CA GLY A 330 -5.40 -10.41 -13.69
C GLY A 330 -6.75 -11.09 -13.86
N HIS A 331 -7.33 -11.01 -15.05
CA HIS A 331 -8.57 -11.71 -15.41
C HIS A 331 -8.44 -13.23 -15.29
N LEU A 332 -7.34 -13.81 -15.79
CA LEU A 332 -7.10 -15.25 -15.70
C LEU A 332 -7.03 -15.71 -14.24
N VAL A 333 -6.27 -15.00 -13.40
CA VAL A 333 -6.16 -15.30 -11.97
C VAL A 333 -7.51 -15.18 -11.27
N LEU A 334 -8.28 -14.12 -11.56
CA LEU A 334 -9.64 -13.93 -11.02
C LEU A 334 -10.59 -15.04 -11.41
N GLY A 335 -10.60 -15.46 -12.69
CA GLY A 335 -11.46 -16.54 -13.17
C GLY A 335 -11.13 -17.88 -12.49
N VAL A 336 -9.85 -18.27 -12.49
CA VAL A 336 -9.40 -19.52 -11.88
C VAL A 336 -9.67 -19.54 -10.37
N SER A 337 -9.40 -18.44 -9.67
CA SER A 337 -9.62 -18.37 -8.23
C SER A 337 -11.10 -18.33 -7.85
N LEU A 338 -11.97 -17.73 -8.66
CA LEU A 338 -13.43 -17.78 -8.45
C LEU A 338 -13.97 -19.21 -8.60
N ILE A 339 -13.55 -19.93 -9.65
CA ILE A 339 -13.90 -21.35 -9.82
C ILE A 339 -13.42 -22.15 -8.61
N SER A 340 -12.19 -21.91 -8.15
CA SER A 340 -11.63 -22.56 -6.96
C SER A 340 -12.44 -22.27 -5.68
N ILE A 341 -12.93 -21.04 -5.50
CA ILE A 341 -13.84 -20.68 -4.39
C ILE A 341 -15.14 -21.49 -4.49
N CYS A 342 -15.77 -21.56 -5.65
CA CYS A 342 -17.00 -22.32 -5.85
C CYS A 342 -16.81 -23.82 -5.52
N MET A 343 -15.70 -24.41 -5.95
CA MET A 343 -15.35 -25.80 -5.63
C MET A 343 -15.12 -26.01 -4.12
N ALA A 344 -14.47 -25.06 -3.45
CA ALA A 344 -14.26 -25.10 -2.00
C ALA A 344 -15.58 -24.99 -1.22
N VAL A 345 -16.50 -24.15 -1.69
CA VAL A 345 -17.86 -24.03 -1.14
C VAL A 345 -18.63 -25.35 -1.29
N LEU A 346 -18.63 -25.95 -2.50
CA LEU A 346 -19.27 -27.25 -2.74
C LEU A 346 -18.71 -28.35 -1.83
N LYS A 347 -17.38 -28.38 -1.66
CA LYS A 347 -16.72 -29.30 -0.73
C LYS A 347 -17.22 -29.12 0.70
N SER A 348 -17.30 -27.88 1.18
CA SER A 348 -17.81 -27.59 2.52
C SER A 348 -19.26 -28.03 2.69
N LEU A 349 -20.12 -27.81 1.69
CA LEU A 349 -21.53 -28.20 1.73
C LEU A 349 -21.71 -29.72 1.80
N ARG A 350 -20.93 -30.48 1.03
CA ARG A 350 -20.97 -31.96 1.04
C ARG A 350 -20.59 -32.52 2.40
N VAL A 351 -19.53 -31.98 3.03
CA VAL A 351 -19.11 -32.38 4.37
C VAL A 351 -20.20 -32.08 5.40
N ASN A 352 -20.81 -30.90 5.35
CA ASN A 352 -21.91 -30.54 6.26
C ASN A 352 -23.12 -31.48 6.11
N LYS A 353 -23.49 -31.87 4.89
CA LYS A 353 -24.57 -32.84 4.63
C LYS A 353 -24.23 -34.25 5.13
N SER A 354 -22.98 -34.69 5.00
CA SER A 354 -22.57 -36.01 5.53
C SER A 354 -22.62 -36.10 7.06
N ILE A 355 -22.52 -34.96 7.76
CA ILE A 355 -22.56 -34.87 9.22
C ILE A 355 -24.01 -34.70 9.74
N ARG A 356 -24.92 -34.22 8.89
CA ARG A 356 -26.35 -34.11 9.18
C ARG A 356 -27.15 -34.86 8.10
N PRO A 357 -27.09 -36.21 8.09
CA PRO A 357 -28.16 -36.95 7.42
C PRO A 357 -29.44 -36.58 8.17
N TYR A 358 -30.43 -36.11 7.43
CA TYR A 358 -31.70 -35.62 7.98
C TYR A 358 -32.27 -36.50 9.09
#